data_AF-A0A318QWW4-F1
#
_entry.id   AF-A0A318QWW4-F1
#
_cell.length_a   1.000
_cell.length_b   1.000
_cell.length_c   1.000
_cell.angle_alpha   90.00
_cell.angle_beta   90.00
_cell.angle_gamma   90.00
#
_symmetry.space_group_name_H-M   'P 1'
#
loop_
_entity.id
_entity.type
_entity.pdbx_description
1 polymer ?
#
loop_
_entity_poly.entity_id
_entity_poly.type
_entity_poly.pdbx_seq_one_letter_code
_entity_poly.pdbx_strand_id
1 'polypeptide(L)'
;MITLETLCVRIGNVPADEVQGWIDSDWLRPEGVRGHYLFREIDEARARLILELRDDMGINDEGMPVVLSLLDQLYAARRQMLRLREAISVPRDDELRSRVRALLASMHD
;
A
#
# COMPACT_ATOMS: atom_id res chain seq x y z
N MET A 1 -14.24 6.89 -6.92
CA MET A 1 -13.52 6.08 -7.94
C MET A 1 -13.30 6.95 -9.16
N ILE A 2 -12.20 6.77 -9.87
CA ILE A 2 -11.81 7.54 -11.05
C ILE A 2 -11.47 6.60 -12.22
N THR A 3 -11.53 7.11 -13.45
CA THR A 3 -11.17 6.34 -14.66
C THR A 3 -9.65 6.31 -14.89
N LEU A 4 -9.19 5.49 -15.84
CA LEU A 4 -7.79 5.42 -16.25
C LEU A 4 -7.26 6.79 -16.72
N GLU A 5 -8.02 7.49 -17.55
CA GLU A 5 -7.62 8.80 -18.08
C GLU A 5 -7.49 9.83 -16.97
N THR A 6 -8.41 9.80 -16.01
CA THR A 6 -8.38 10.70 -14.84
C THR A 6 -7.18 10.37 -13.95
N LEU A 7 -6.87 9.09 -13.74
CA LEU A 7 -5.71 8.65 -12.98
C LEU A 7 -4.41 9.17 -13.63
N CYS A 8 -4.25 8.96 -14.93
CA CYS A 8 -3.08 9.38 -15.71
C CYS A 8 -2.76 10.86 -15.51
N VAL A 9 -3.77 11.74 -15.57
CA VAL A 9 -3.62 13.17 -15.33
C VAL A 9 -3.19 13.46 -13.89
N ARG A 10 -3.80 12.79 -12.90
CA ARG A 10 -3.53 13.04 -11.47
C ARG A 10 -2.15 12.61 -11.01
N ILE A 11 -1.56 11.61 -11.65
CA ILE A 11 -0.24 11.08 -11.29
C ILE A 11 0.90 11.72 -12.10
N GLY A 12 0.63 12.80 -12.84
CA GLY A 12 1.68 13.55 -13.57
C GLY A 12 1.64 13.41 -15.09
N ASN A 13 0.47 13.16 -15.69
CA ASN A 13 0.29 12.91 -17.12
C ASN A 13 1.06 11.69 -17.64
N VAL A 14 1.03 10.61 -16.86
CA VAL A 14 1.62 9.33 -17.25
C VAL A 14 0.83 8.74 -18.43
N PRO A 15 1.50 8.19 -19.46
CA PRO A 15 0.84 7.53 -20.59
C PRO A 15 -0.06 6.35 -20.15
N ALA A 16 -1.22 6.22 -20.79
CA ALA A 16 -2.20 5.18 -20.42
C ALA A 16 -1.70 3.76 -20.69
N ASP A 17 -0.84 3.58 -21.70
CA ASP A 17 -0.16 2.32 -22.02
C ASP A 17 0.85 1.91 -20.94
N GLU A 18 1.52 2.88 -20.32
CA GLU A 18 2.42 2.64 -19.19
C GLU A 18 1.65 2.14 -17.96
N VAL A 19 0.54 2.83 -17.62
CA VAL A 19 -0.35 2.39 -16.53
C VAL A 19 -0.98 1.03 -16.85
N GLN A 20 -1.30 0.76 -18.13
CA GLN A 20 -1.75 -0.57 -18.56
C GLN A 20 -0.68 -1.63 -18.33
N GLY A 21 0.59 -1.32 -18.58
CA GLY A 21 1.72 -2.20 -18.29
C GLY A 21 1.84 -2.54 -16.79
N TRP A 22 1.57 -1.57 -15.91
CA TRP A 22 1.53 -1.82 -14.46
C TRP A 22 0.38 -2.74 -14.06
N ILE A 23 -0.76 -2.65 -14.73
CA ILE A 23 -1.90 -3.55 -14.49
C ILE A 23 -1.59 -4.95 -15.00
N ASP A 24 -1.05 -5.06 -16.21
CA ASP A 24 -0.69 -6.33 -16.83
C ASP A 24 0.43 -7.05 -16.05
N SER A 25 1.32 -6.28 -15.39
CA SER A 25 2.38 -6.78 -14.49
C SER A 25 1.92 -6.95 -13.04
N ASP A 26 0.64 -6.72 -12.77
CA ASP A 26 0.00 -6.93 -11.47
C ASP A 26 0.49 -5.99 -10.35
N TRP A 27 1.18 -4.90 -10.71
CA TRP A 27 1.65 -3.86 -9.80
C TRP A 27 0.51 -2.94 -9.35
N LEU A 28 -0.46 -2.71 -10.24
CA LEU A 28 -1.65 -1.91 -9.97
C LEU A 28 -2.90 -2.74 -10.25
N ARG A 29 -3.82 -2.81 -9.29
CA ARG A 29 -4.99 -3.72 -9.35
C ARG A 29 -6.30 -2.95 -9.23
N PRO A 30 -6.75 -2.29 -10.31
CA PRO A 30 -8.03 -1.59 -10.31
C PRO A 30 -9.22 -2.55 -10.21
N GLU A 31 -10.40 -1.98 -9.92
CA GLU A 31 -11.66 -2.67 -10.13
C GLU A 31 -12.06 -2.65 -11.60
N GLY A 32 -12.84 -3.64 -12.02
CA GLY A 32 -13.42 -3.72 -13.35
C GLY A 32 -12.59 -4.55 -14.33
N VAL A 33 -12.77 -4.27 -15.61
CA VAL A 33 -12.13 -4.99 -16.72
C VAL A 33 -11.42 -4.02 -17.65
N ARG A 34 -10.55 -4.55 -18.52
CA ARG A 34 -9.82 -3.77 -19.53
C ARG A 34 -10.76 -2.85 -20.31
N GLY A 35 -10.41 -1.56 -20.37
CA GLY A 35 -11.23 -0.51 -20.98
C GLY A 35 -12.30 0.12 -20.08
N HIS A 36 -12.58 -0.46 -18.92
CA HIS A 36 -13.57 0.02 -17.95
C HIS A 36 -13.03 0.00 -16.52
N TYR A 37 -11.73 0.27 -16.34
CA TYR A 37 -11.10 0.28 -15.03
C TYR A 37 -11.58 1.43 -14.16
N LEU A 38 -11.82 1.11 -12.88
CA LEU A 38 -12.13 2.06 -11.83
C LEU A 38 -11.06 1.99 -10.75
N PHE A 39 -10.47 3.14 -10.45
CA PHE A 39 -9.41 3.29 -9.47
C PHE A 39 -9.96 3.96 -8.21
N ARG A 40 -9.61 3.42 -7.06
CA ARG A 40 -9.85 4.02 -5.75
C ARG A 40 -8.67 4.91 -5.36
N GLU A 41 -8.81 5.64 -4.27
CA GLU A 41 -7.74 6.50 -3.74
C GLU A 41 -6.46 5.72 -3.40
N ILE A 42 -6.59 4.47 -2.94
CA ILE A 42 -5.44 3.61 -2.66
C ILE A 42 -4.68 3.23 -3.93
N ASP A 43 -5.38 3.10 -5.06
CA ASP A 43 -4.75 2.81 -6.34
C ASP A 43 -4.01 4.03 -6.87
N GLU A 44 -4.57 5.24 -6.69
CA GLU A 44 -3.89 6.50 -7.01
C GLU A 44 -2.62 6.68 -6.16
N ALA A 45 -2.67 6.36 -4.87
CA ALA A 45 -1.50 6.39 -4.00
C ALA A 45 -0.44 5.35 -4.42
N ARG A 46 -0.86 4.14 -4.80
CA ARG A 46 0.04 3.09 -5.27
C ARG A 46 0.68 3.45 -6.62
N ALA A 47 -0.06 4.05 -7.54
CA ALA A 47 0.47 4.52 -8.81
C ALA A 47 1.55 5.60 -8.61
N ARG A 48 1.35 6.54 -7.69
CA ARG A 48 2.38 7.53 -7.33
C ARG A 48 3.63 6.88 -6.72
N LEU A 49 3.44 5.90 -5.83
CA LEU A 49 4.56 5.15 -5.26
C LEU A 49 5.36 4.39 -6.34
N ILE A 50 4.70 3.80 -7.34
CA ILE A 50 5.39 3.13 -8.45
C ILE A 50 6.29 4.13 -9.21
N LEU A 51 5.79 5.35 -9.46
CA LEU A 51 6.59 6.41 -10.08
C LEU A 51 7.80 6.79 -9.22
N GLU A 52 7.60 7.05 -7.92
CA GLU A 52 8.69 7.39 -7.00
C GLU A 52 9.77 6.28 -6.96
N LEU A 53 9.35 5.01 -6.90
CA LEU A 53 10.27 3.88 -6.88
C LEU A 53 11.07 3.75 -8.17
N ARG A 54 10.45 4.03 -9.33
CA ARG A 54 11.13 3.93 -10.61
C ARG A 54 11.99 5.16 -10.90
N ASP A 55 11.43 6.35 -10.76
CA ASP A 55 12.02 7.60 -11.24
C ASP A 55 13.04 8.16 -10.25
N ASP A 56 12.75 8.10 -8.94
CA ASP A 56 13.64 8.64 -7.91
C ASP A 56 14.61 7.58 -7.36
N MET A 57 14.17 6.32 -7.24
CA MET A 57 14.99 5.24 -6.66
C MET A 57 15.63 4.31 -7.71
N GLY A 58 15.32 4.46 -9.00
CA GLY A 58 15.92 3.67 -10.07
C GLY A 58 15.62 2.17 -9.99
N ILE A 59 14.50 1.79 -9.36
CA ILE A 59 14.07 0.39 -9.31
C ILE A 59 13.61 -0.05 -10.69
N ASN A 60 14.21 -1.12 -11.19
CA ASN A 60 13.85 -1.71 -12.48
C ASN A 60 12.58 -2.57 -12.37
N ASP A 61 12.05 -2.94 -13.54
CA ASP A 61 10.81 -3.74 -13.63
C ASP A 61 10.92 -5.10 -12.93
N GLU A 62 12.12 -5.71 -12.91
CA GLU A 62 12.36 -6.99 -12.23
C GLU A 62 12.33 -6.85 -10.69
N GLY A 63 12.84 -5.73 -10.17
CA GLY A 63 12.86 -5.43 -8.73
C GLY A 63 11.54 -4.92 -8.20
N MET A 64 10.71 -4.32 -9.06
CA MET A 64 9.46 -3.67 -8.66
C MET A 64 8.49 -4.61 -7.91
N PRO A 65 8.19 -5.85 -8.38
CA PRO A 65 7.32 -6.77 -7.64
C PRO A 65 7.83 -7.08 -6.22
N VAL A 66 9.14 -7.19 -6.06
CA VAL A 66 9.77 -7.51 -4.76
C VAL A 66 9.60 -6.34 -3.81
N VAL A 67 9.93 -5.13 -4.25
CA VAL A 67 9.81 -3.91 -3.44
C VAL A 67 8.35 -3.65 -3.05
N LEU A 68 7.41 -3.76 -4.00
CA LEU A 68 5.99 -3.60 -3.74
C LEU A 68 5.48 -4.64 -2.72
N SER A 69 5.91 -5.89 -2.83
CA SER A 69 5.57 -6.93 -1.86
C SER A 69 6.09 -6.61 -0.46
N LEU A 70 7.34 -6.13 -0.34
CA LEU A 70 7.92 -5.75 0.94
C LEU A 70 7.19 -4.55 1.57
N LEU A 71 6.82 -3.56 0.77
CA LEU A 71 6.03 -2.42 1.24
C LEU A 71 4.63 -2.86 1.68
N ASP A 72 3.97 -3.73 0.91
CA ASP A 72 2.66 -4.29 1.28
C ASP A 72 2.74 -5.05 2.62
N GLN A 73 3.79 -5.85 2.84
CA GLN A 73 4.06 -6.53 4.09
C GLN A 73 4.30 -5.55 5.24
N LEU A 74 5.10 -4.50 5.03
CA LEU A 74 5.36 -3.47 6.04
C LEU A 74 4.08 -2.73 6.43
N TYR A 75 3.26 -2.33 5.45
CA TYR A 75 1.98 -1.69 5.73
C TYR A 75 1.00 -2.64 6.43
N ALA A 76 1.01 -3.93 6.11
CA ALA A 76 0.21 -4.94 6.81
C ALA A 76 0.63 -5.05 8.29
N ALA A 77 1.93 -5.14 8.57
CA ALA A 77 2.48 -5.17 9.92
C ALA A 77 2.10 -3.89 10.69
N ARG A 78 2.28 -2.72 10.09
CA ARG A 78 1.91 -1.43 10.71
C ARG A 78 0.41 -1.38 11.05
N ARG A 79 -0.47 -1.84 10.14
CA ARG A 79 -1.92 -1.91 10.40
C ARG A 79 -2.25 -2.88 11.52
N GLN A 80 -1.59 -4.04 11.60
CA GLN A 80 -1.78 -5.00 12.69
C GLN A 80 -1.37 -4.39 14.03
N MET A 81 -0.23 -3.70 14.10
CA MET A 81 0.20 -3.00 15.31
C MET A 81 -0.78 -1.91 15.75
N LEU A 82 -1.33 -1.12 14.82
CA LEU A 82 -2.35 -0.12 15.13
C LEU A 82 -3.62 -0.75 15.70
N ARG A 83 -4.10 -1.84 15.11
CA ARG A 83 -5.25 -2.60 15.62
C ARG A 83 -5.01 -3.19 17.00
N LEU A 84 -3.82 -3.75 17.24
CA LEU A 84 -3.43 -4.24 18.57
C LEU A 84 -3.43 -3.10 19.58
N ARG A 85 -2.85 -1.95 19.23
CA ARG A 85 -2.85 -0.75 20.09
C ARG A 85 -4.28 -0.30 20.43
N GLU A 86 -5.16 -0.23 19.42
CA GLU A 86 -6.57 0.11 19.61
C GLU A 86 -7.26 -0.89 20.55
N ALA A 87 -7.11 -2.20 20.31
CA ALA A 87 -7.70 -3.24 21.15
C ALA A 87 -7.24 -3.18 22.61
N ILE A 88 -5.96 -2.84 22.86
CA ILE A 88 -5.42 -2.65 24.21
C ILE A 88 -5.93 -1.34 24.84
N SER A 89 -6.18 -0.30 24.03
CA SER A 89 -6.66 0.99 24.51
C SER A 89 -8.15 1.02 24.89
N VAL A 90 -8.94 0.05 24.39
CA VAL A 90 -10.34 -0.12 24.81
C VAL A 90 -10.39 -0.58 26.28
N PRO A 91 -11.25 0.01 27.14
CA PRO A 91 -11.35 -0.41 28.53
C PRO A 91 -11.80 -1.87 28.68
N ARG A 92 -10.85 -2.77 28.92
CA ARG A 92 -11.04 -4.10 29.55
C ARG A 92 -10.07 -4.23 30.73
N ASP A 93 -10.37 -5.15 31.66
CA ASP A 93 -9.64 -5.42 32.92
C ASP A 93 -8.15 -5.05 32.87
N ASP A 94 -7.70 -4.25 33.85
CA ASP A 94 -6.35 -3.63 33.89
C ASP A 94 -5.19 -4.63 33.81
N GLU A 95 -5.40 -5.89 34.17
CA GLU A 95 -4.42 -6.96 34.13
C GLU A 95 -3.97 -7.32 32.70
N LEU A 96 -4.91 -7.40 31.75
CA LEU A 96 -4.60 -7.71 30.35
C LEU A 96 -3.81 -6.56 29.70
N ARG A 97 -4.18 -5.32 30.01
CA ARG A 97 -3.51 -4.11 29.50
C ARG A 97 -2.05 -4.05 29.97
N SER A 98 -1.82 -4.40 31.24
CA SER A 98 -0.48 -4.41 31.85
C SER A 98 0.42 -5.50 31.24
N ARG A 99 -0.11 -6.72 31.05
CA ARG A 99 0.64 -7.84 30.45
C ARG A 99 1.05 -7.57 29.00
N VAL A 100 0.16 -7.00 28.19
CA VAL A 100 0.48 -6.71 26.78
C VAL A 100 1.49 -5.56 26.65
N ARG A 101 1.42 -4.52 27.51
CA ARG A 101 2.46 -3.47 27.54
C ARG A 101 3.85 -4.01 27.87
N ALA A 102 3.94 -4.93 28.83
CA ALA A 102 5.22 -5.54 29.19
C ALA A 102 5.83 -6.34 28.02
N LEU A 103 5.01 -7.12 27.31
CA LEU A 103 5.46 -7.89 26.14
C LEU A 103 5.93 -6.99 24.98
N LEU A 104 5.24 -5.89 24.72
CA LEU A 104 5.63 -4.94 23.66
C LEU A 104 6.94 -4.19 23.99
N ALA A 105 7.19 -3.90 25.27
CA ALA A 105 8.46 -3.33 25.72
C ALA A 105 9.61 -4.32 25.51
N SER A 106 9.40 -5.62 25.76
CA SER A 106 10.42 -6.65 25.55
C SER A 106 10.70 -7.01 24.09
N MET A 107 9.86 -6.57 23.14
CA MET A 107 10.12 -6.77 21.70
C MET A 107 11.09 -5.73 21.11
N HIS A 108 11.42 -4.67 21.87
CA HIS A 108 12.32 -3.59 21.44
C HIS A 108 13.74 -3.72 22.06
N ASP A 109 14.03 -4.82 22.75
CA ASP A 109 15.38 -5.28 23.12
C ASP A 109 15.85 -6.40 22.17
#